data_AF-A0A0D6QUZ7-F1
#
_entry.id   AF-A0A0D6QUZ7-F1
#
_cell.length_a   1.000
_cell.length_b   1.000
_cell.length_c   1.000
_cell.angle_alpha   90.00
_cell.angle_beta   90.00
_cell.angle_gamma   90.00
#
_symmetry.space_group_name_H-M   'P 1'
#
loop_
_entity.id
_entity.type
_entity.pdbx_description
1 polymer ?
#
loop_
_entity_poly.entity_id
_entity_poly.type
_entity_poly.pdbx_seq_one_letter_code
_entity_poly.pdbx_strand_id
1 'polypeptide(L)'
;MLRALAQASFCMGMYLYLGPHFPLSRFFEPLYQEWGFWKRLGYQYMSGFTARWKYYFIWSISEASIIVSGLGFSGWSDSNPLKPKWDRAKNVDILGVELARSAAELPLVWNIQVSTWLRHYVYERLIQKGKKPGFIQLLATQIVSAVWHGLYAGYIIFFIHSALFIAGSKVIYRWRQALSETAVLGRKMLTLTNVIYTALVLNYACIGFLVLSLHETLASYSSVHYVGTLVPVVLILLGSVLKPPRAAKARSKKEH
;
A
#
# COMPACT_ATOMS: atom_id res chain seq x y z
N MET A 1 12.62 21.55 4.61
CA MET A 1 13.91 21.28 3.92
C MET A 1 14.77 20.27 4.68
N LEU A 2 15.35 20.61 5.84
CA LEU A 2 16.27 19.72 6.58
C LEU A 2 15.68 18.33 6.86
N ARG A 3 14.41 18.25 7.26
CA ARG A 3 13.69 16.97 7.42
C ARG A 3 13.74 16.11 6.14
N ALA A 4 13.42 16.69 4.99
CA ALA A 4 13.36 15.96 3.72
C ALA A 4 14.76 15.51 3.25
N LEU A 5 15.79 16.32 3.48
CA LEU A 5 17.19 15.95 3.20
C LEU A 5 17.69 14.84 4.13
N ALA A 6 17.38 14.91 5.43
CA ALA A 6 17.71 13.86 6.38
C ALA A 6 16.98 12.55 6.04
N GLN A 7 15.70 12.63 5.69
CA GLN A 7 14.91 11.50 5.23
C GLN A 7 15.51 10.88 3.96
N ALA A 8 15.87 11.70 2.96
CA ALA A 8 16.52 11.22 1.74
C ALA A 8 17.84 10.51 2.05
N SER A 9 18.72 11.13 2.84
CA SER A 9 20.02 10.56 3.21
C SER A 9 19.87 9.21 3.92
N PHE A 10 18.94 9.14 4.88
CA PHE A 10 18.61 7.89 5.57
C PHE A 10 18.10 6.82 4.59
N CYS A 11 17.20 7.16 3.68
CA CYS A 11 16.66 6.22 2.71
C CYS A 11 17.73 5.68 1.76
N MET A 12 18.64 6.53 1.30
CA MET A 12 19.78 6.11 0.48
C MET A 12 20.69 5.16 1.26
N GLY A 13 21.04 5.49 2.50
CA GLY A 13 21.84 4.62 3.37
C GLY A 13 21.21 3.25 3.57
N MET A 14 19.90 3.21 3.85
CA MET A 14 19.13 1.96 3.97
C MET A 14 19.13 1.14 2.67
N TYR A 15 18.95 1.79 1.51
CA TYR A 15 18.97 1.10 0.23
C TYR A 15 20.35 0.51 -0.11
N LEU A 16 21.42 1.28 0.11
CA LEU A 16 22.79 0.83 -0.13
C LEU A 16 23.20 -0.31 0.81
N TYR A 17 22.72 -0.27 2.06
CA TYR A 17 22.96 -1.35 3.03
C TYR A 17 22.18 -2.62 2.67
N LEU A 18 20.87 -2.52 2.43
CA LEU A 18 20.00 -3.68 2.23
C LEU A 18 20.09 -4.28 0.81
N GLY A 19 20.38 -3.47 -0.21
CA GLY A 19 20.42 -3.86 -1.62
C GLY A 19 21.27 -5.10 -1.89
N PRO A 20 22.53 -5.16 -1.43
CA PRO A 20 23.39 -6.33 -1.59
C PRO A 20 22.89 -7.60 -0.88
N HIS A 21 22.10 -7.47 0.19
CA HIS A 21 21.57 -8.61 0.95
C HIS A 21 20.31 -9.22 0.33
N PHE A 22 19.49 -8.40 -0.34
CA PHE A 22 18.20 -8.82 -0.89
C PHE A 22 18.05 -8.60 -2.41
N PRO A 23 19.05 -8.98 -3.25
CA PRO A 23 18.96 -8.80 -4.70
C PRO A 23 17.85 -9.66 -5.31
N LEU A 24 17.15 -9.10 -6.29
CA LEU A 24 16.07 -9.80 -7.00
C LEU A 24 16.57 -11.03 -7.79
N SER A 25 17.85 -11.04 -8.19
CA SER A 25 18.48 -12.17 -8.88
C SER A 25 18.41 -13.47 -8.08
N ARG A 26 18.36 -13.37 -6.74
CA ARG A 26 18.30 -14.54 -5.85
C ARG A 26 17.11 -15.44 -6.14
N PHE A 27 15.97 -14.90 -6.60
CA PHE A 27 14.78 -15.70 -6.90
C PHE A 27 15.00 -16.79 -7.95
N PHE A 28 16.01 -16.60 -8.81
CA PHE A 28 16.32 -17.48 -9.93
C PHE A 28 17.55 -18.36 -9.68
N GLU A 29 18.17 -18.24 -8.51
CA GLU A 29 19.28 -19.10 -8.12
C GLU A 29 18.75 -20.44 -7.56
N PRO A 30 19.40 -21.59 -7.85
CA PRO A 30 19.01 -22.89 -7.30
C PRO A 30 18.90 -22.89 -5.77
N LEU A 31 19.81 -22.17 -5.09
CA LEU A 31 19.82 -22.05 -3.63
C LEU A 31 18.49 -21.51 -3.06
N TYR A 32 17.82 -20.60 -3.77
CA TYR A 32 16.53 -20.09 -3.32
C TYR A 32 15.43 -21.16 -3.38
N GLN A 33 15.49 -22.07 -4.34
CA GLN A 33 14.52 -23.14 -4.50
C GLN A 33 14.67 -24.23 -3.45
N GLU A 34 15.87 -24.40 -2.89
CA GLU A 34 16.14 -25.31 -1.75
C GLU A 34 15.57 -24.79 -0.42
N TRP A 35 15.21 -23.50 -0.34
CA TRP A 35 14.72 -22.92 0.90
C TRP A 35 13.29 -23.34 1.23
N GLY A 36 13.04 -23.58 2.52
CA GLY A 36 11.69 -23.78 3.04
C GLY A 36 10.78 -22.57 2.78
N PHE A 37 9.46 -22.80 2.83
CA PHE A 37 8.43 -21.80 2.55
C PHE A 37 8.65 -20.47 3.30
N TRP A 38 8.86 -20.53 4.62
CA TRP A 38 9.01 -19.32 5.45
C TRP A 38 10.23 -18.49 5.09
N LYS A 39 11.34 -19.14 4.71
CA LYS A 39 12.55 -18.44 4.29
C LYS A 39 12.37 -17.78 2.93
N ARG A 40 11.69 -18.45 1.98
CA ARG A 40 11.33 -17.87 0.68
C ARG A 40 10.39 -16.67 0.82
N LEU A 41 9.37 -16.80 1.67
CA LEU A 41 8.41 -15.73 1.95
C LEU A 41 9.06 -14.53 2.65
N GLY A 42 9.89 -14.79 3.67
CA GLY A 42 10.65 -13.75 4.36
C GLY A 42 11.64 -13.05 3.43
N TYR A 43 12.27 -13.78 2.52
CA TYR A 43 13.16 -13.17 1.53
C TYR A 43 12.39 -12.28 0.54
N GLN A 44 11.25 -12.73 0.00
CA GLN A 44 10.38 -11.88 -0.83
C GLN A 44 9.93 -10.63 -0.09
N TYR A 45 9.56 -10.79 1.19
CA TYR A 45 9.23 -9.66 2.05
C TYR A 45 10.36 -8.63 2.09
N MET A 46 11.57 -9.10 2.40
CA MET A 46 12.74 -8.23 2.52
C MET A 46 13.19 -7.64 1.19
N SER A 47 13.05 -8.34 0.07
CA SER A 47 13.32 -7.78 -1.27
C SER A 47 12.35 -6.65 -1.60
N GLY A 48 11.06 -6.82 -1.33
CA GLY A 48 10.05 -5.78 -1.51
C GLY A 48 10.29 -4.56 -0.62
N PHE A 49 10.58 -4.79 0.66
CA PHE A 49 10.95 -3.76 1.63
C PHE A 49 12.21 -3.00 1.20
N THR A 50 13.25 -3.71 0.80
CA THR A 50 14.52 -3.15 0.30
C THR A 50 14.29 -2.27 -0.91
N ALA A 51 13.51 -2.74 -1.88
CA ALA A 51 13.22 -2.00 -3.09
C ALA A 51 12.44 -0.71 -2.86
N ARG A 52 11.65 -0.59 -1.78
CA ARG A 52 10.92 0.65 -1.47
C ARG A 52 11.84 1.81 -1.12
N TRP A 53 12.99 1.56 -0.51
CA TRP A 53 13.91 2.62 -0.06
C TRP A 53 14.45 3.51 -1.18
N LYS A 54 14.65 2.98 -2.39
CA LYS A 54 15.03 3.80 -3.56
C LYS A 54 13.93 4.79 -3.96
N TYR A 55 12.66 4.40 -3.83
CA TYR A 55 11.51 5.26 -4.09
C TYR A 55 11.34 6.30 -2.99
N TYR A 56 11.53 5.90 -1.72
CA TYR A 56 11.56 6.84 -0.61
C TYR A 56 12.66 7.89 -0.78
N PHE A 57 13.85 7.48 -1.21
CA PHE A 57 14.94 8.39 -1.51
C PHE A 57 14.56 9.40 -2.60
N ILE A 58 14.17 8.92 -3.80
CA ILE A 58 13.93 9.81 -4.94
C ILE A 58 12.79 10.80 -4.70
N TRP A 59 11.74 10.37 -3.98
CA TRP A 59 10.64 11.26 -3.62
C TRP A 59 11.02 12.25 -2.52
N SER A 60 11.85 11.85 -1.54
CA SER A 60 12.30 12.74 -0.48
C SER A 60 13.26 13.82 -1.00
N ILE A 61 14.17 13.47 -1.91
CA ILE A 61 15.06 14.46 -2.52
C ILE A 61 14.30 15.41 -3.44
N SER A 62 13.30 14.90 -4.18
CA SER A 62 12.42 15.74 -5.00
C SER A 62 11.60 16.72 -4.15
N GLU A 63 11.04 16.26 -3.02
CA GLU A 63 10.39 17.12 -2.03
C GLU A 63 11.34 18.22 -1.54
N ALA A 64 12.59 17.86 -1.20
CA ALA A 64 13.59 18.82 -0.77
C ALA A 64 13.89 19.88 -1.84
N SER A 65 14.07 19.48 -3.10
CA SER A 65 14.31 20.39 -4.23
C SER A 65 13.15 21.38 -4.41
N ILE A 66 11.90 20.91 -4.39
CA ILE A 66 10.72 21.76 -4.56
C ILE A 66 10.57 22.75 -3.39
N ILE A 67 10.91 22.34 -2.17
CA ILE A 67 10.93 23.23 -1.01
C ILE A 67 11.98 24.33 -1.17
N VAL A 68 13.20 23.98 -1.62
CA VAL A 68 14.31 24.95 -1.83
C VAL A 68 13.95 25.96 -2.91
N SER A 69 13.25 25.53 -3.97
CA SER A 69 12.76 26.42 -5.03
C SER A 69 11.58 27.32 -4.61
N GLY A 70 11.11 27.24 -3.36
CA GLY A 70 9.98 28.03 -2.85
C GLY A 70 8.59 27.52 -3.28
N LEU A 71 8.52 26.48 -4.10
CA LEU A 71 7.27 25.92 -4.64
C LEU A 71 6.58 24.94 -3.67
N GLY A 72 7.26 24.53 -2.59
CA GLY A 72 6.75 23.57 -1.61
C GLY A 72 5.81 24.14 -0.55
N PHE A 73 5.65 25.47 -0.46
CA PHE A 73 4.82 26.11 0.57
C PHE A 73 3.34 25.74 0.43
N SER A 74 2.71 25.34 1.52
CA SER A 74 1.32 24.86 1.54
C SER A 74 0.42 25.57 2.55
N GLY A 75 0.85 26.71 3.09
CA GLY A 75 0.11 27.51 4.08
C GLY A 75 0.74 27.49 5.47
N TRP A 76 -0.04 27.87 6.48
CA TRP A 76 0.40 27.98 7.87
C TRP A 76 -0.25 26.90 8.76
N SER A 77 0.43 26.51 9.84
CA SER A 77 -0.14 25.62 10.86
C SER A 77 -1.00 26.38 11.85
N ASP A 78 -1.98 25.70 12.44
CA ASP A 78 -2.85 26.23 13.50
C ASP A 78 -2.15 26.29 14.88
N SER A 79 -0.81 26.28 14.90
CA SER A 79 0.00 26.37 16.11
C SER A 79 0.25 27.82 16.50
N ASN A 80 0.52 28.08 17.78
CA ASN A 80 1.01 29.37 18.25
C ASN A 80 2.46 29.22 18.77
N PRO A 81 3.48 29.83 18.12
CA PRO A 81 3.40 30.64 16.91
C PRO A 81 3.08 29.83 15.64
N LEU A 82 2.55 30.52 14.62
CA LEU A 82 2.25 29.95 13.31
C LEU A 82 3.55 29.42 12.68
N LYS A 83 3.55 28.17 12.21
CA LYS A 83 4.70 27.59 11.50
C LYS A 83 4.32 27.37 10.03
N PRO A 84 5.23 27.67 9.08
CA PRO A 84 4.95 27.42 7.68
C PRO A 84 4.90 25.91 7.40
N LYS A 85 3.88 25.46 6.67
CA LYS A 85 3.74 24.09 6.18
C LYS A 85 4.34 23.97 4.79
N TRP A 86 5.01 22.84 4.56
CA TRP A 86 5.76 22.56 3.33
C TRP A 86 5.34 21.23 2.71
N ASP A 87 4.04 20.93 2.76
CA ASP A 87 3.50 19.61 2.44
C ASP A 87 3.06 19.46 0.97
N ARG A 88 3.09 20.55 0.18
CA ARG A 88 2.60 20.55 -1.21
C ARG A 88 3.34 19.53 -2.09
N ALA A 89 4.63 19.36 -1.86
CA ALA A 89 5.51 18.47 -2.62
C ALA A 89 5.63 17.05 -2.02
N LYS A 90 4.97 16.78 -0.88
CA LYS A 90 5.07 15.48 -0.22
C LYS A 90 4.47 14.40 -1.13
N ASN A 91 5.30 13.46 -1.55
CA ASN A 91 4.85 12.33 -2.37
C ASN A 91 4.85 10.99 -1.62
N VAL A 92 5.43 10.95 -0.42
CA VAL A 92 5.45 9.74 0.41
C VAL A 92 5.44 10.06 1.90
N ASP A 93 4.75 9.23 2.66
CA ASP A 93 4.82 9.14 4.11
C ASP A 93 5.37 7.76 4.49
N ILE A 94 6.68 7.69 4.77
CA ILE A 94 7.39 6.41 4.95
C ILE A 94 6.80 5.62 6.13
N LEU A 95 6.59 6.26 7.27
CA LEU A 95 6.01 5.60 8.43
C LEU A 95 4.55 5.23 8.17
N GLY A 96 3.81 6.07 7.45
CA GLY A 96 2.45 5.75 7.00
C GLY A 96 2.40 4.49 6.13
N VAL A 97 3.40 4.27 5.28
CA VAL A 97 3.48 3.06 4.43
C VAL A 97 3.88 1.84 5.25
N GLU A 98 4.98 1.91 6.01
CA GLU A 98 5.51 0.74 6.72
C GLU A 98 4.64 0.34 7.94
N LEU A 99 3.87 1.26 8.51
CA LEU A 99 2.98 1.03 9.66
C LEU A 99 1.49 1.09 9.28
N ALA A 100 1.17 0.96 7.99
CA ALA A 100 -0.20 1.01 7.49
C ALA A 100 -1.07 -0.03 8.21
N ARG A 101 -2.21 0.42 8.74
CA ARG A 101 -3.16 -0.45 9.46
C ARG A 101 -4.17 -1.10 8.53
N SER A 102 -4.20 -0.66 7.28
CA SER A 102 -5.01 -1.19 6.22
C SER A 102 -4.34 -0.94 4.88
N ALA A 103 -4.42 -1.91 3.97
CA ALA A 103 -3.96 -1.73 2.61
C ALA A 103 -4.73 -0.62 1.86
N ALA A 104 -5.93 -0.25 2.33
CA ALA A 104 -6.68 0.90 1.80
C ALA A 104 -6.08 2.26 2.19
N GLU A 105 -5.18 2.31 3.19
CA GLU A 105 -4.44 3.51 3.56
C GLU A 105 -3.25 3.75 2.63
N LEU A 106 -2.68 2.69 2.02
CA LEU A 106 -1.46 2.77 1.21
C LEU A 106 -1.52 3.84 0.10
N PRO A 107 -2.60 3.98 -0.70
CA PRO A 107 -2.65 5.03 -1.73
C PRO A 107 -2.63 6.46 -1.16
N LEU A 108 -2.92 6.65 0.13
CA LEU A 108 -2.89 7.97 0.78
C LEU A 108 -1.48 8.37 1.23
N VAL A 109 -0.56 7.41 1.28
CA VAL A 109 0.79 7.57 1.86
C VAL A 109 1.91 7.16 0.91
N TRP A 110 1.61 6.40 -0.15
CA TRP A 110 2.55 5.99 -1.20
C TRP A 110 2.16 6.65 -2.52
N ASN A 111 3.15 7.30 -3.17
CA ASN A 111 2.97 7.99 -4.44
C ASN A 111 1.75 8.92 -4.42
N ILE A 112 1.68 9.77 -3.40
CA ILE A 112 0.49 10.53 -3.00
C ILE A 112 -0.08 11.34 -4.16
N GLN A 113 0.77 11.98 -4.97
CA GLN A 113 0.33 12.83 -6.07
C GLN A 113 -0.34 12.03 -7.19
N VAL A 114 0.26 10.90 -7.60
CA VAL A 114 -0.34 10.00 -8.60
C VAL A 114 -1.61 9.35 -8.06
N SER A 115 -1.61 8.92 -6.81
CA SER A 115 -2.80 8.35 -6.17
C SER A 115 -3.95 9.36 -6.09
N THR A 116 -3.64 10.64 -5.83
CA THR A 116 -4.61 11.74 -5.84
C THR A 116 -5.15 12.01 -7.24
N TRP A 117 -4.26 12.04 -8.24
CA TRP A 117 -4.65 12.15 -9.64
C TRP A 117 -5.58 11.00 -10.08
N LEU A 118 -5.19 9.74 -9.84
CA LEU A 118 -6.03 8.58 -10.13
C LEU A 118 -7.37 8.63 -9.42
N ARG A 119 -7.38 9.09 -8.16
CA ARG A 119 -8.62 9.25 -7.40
C ARG A 119 -9.58 10.22 -8.09
N HIS A 120 -9.12 11.42 -8.43
CA HIS A 120 -9.99 12.48 -8.97
C HIS A 120 -10.36 12.28 -10.43
N TYR A 121 -9.44 11.77 -11.25
CA TYR A 121 -9.61 11.71 -12.70
C TYR A 121 -10.07 10.35 -13.20
N VAL A 122 -9.92 9.29 -12.40
CA VAL A 122 -10.36 7.93 -12.78
C VAL A 122 -11.39 7.40 -11.80
N TYR A 123 -11.01 7.15 -10.55
CA TYR A 123 -11.87 6.45 -9.59
C TYR A 123 -13.19 7.17 -9.35
N GLU A 124 -13.16 8.45 -8.98
CA GLU A 124 -14.36 9.25 -8.70
C GLU A 124 -15.23 9.47 -9.94
N ARG A 125 -14.64 9.47 -11.14
CA ARG A 125 -15.35 9.59 -12.42
C ARG A 125 -16.09 8.32 -12.81
N LEU A 126 -15.63 7.16 -12.35
CA LEU A 126 -16.30 5.86 -12.57
C LEU A 126 -17.45 5.59 -11.59
N ILE A 127 -17.62 6.43 -10.57
CA ILE A 127 -18.71 6.31 -9.60
C ILE A 127 -19.98 6.93 -10.19
N GLN A 128 -21.00 6.11 -10.38
CA GLN A 128 -22.32 6.60 -10.80
C GLN A 128 -22.95 7.46 -9.70
N LYS A 129 -23.61 8.57 -10.09
CA LYS A 129 -24.30 9.47 -9.17
C LYS A 129 -25.25 8.68 -8.25
N GLY A 130 -25.15 8.92 -6.94
CA GLY A 130 -25.96 8.24 -5.93
C GLY A 130 -25.57 6.80 -5.58
N LYS A 131 -24.56 6.21 -6.26
CA LYS A 131 -24.07 4.85 -5.96
C LYS A 131 -22.77 4.90 -5.14
N LYS A 132 -22.60 3.91 -4.27
CA LYS A 132 -21.33 3.70 -3.57
C LYS A 132 -20.33 3.03 -4.51
N PRO A 133 -19.04 3.40 -4.46
CA PRO A 133 -18.02 2.72 -5.24
C PRO A 133 -17.89 1.25 -4.84
N GLY A 134 -17.74 0.39 -5.84
CA GLY A 134 -17.52 -1.05 -5.68
C GLY A 134 -16.10 -1.48 -6.06
N PHE A 135 -15.94 -2.80 -6.15
CA PHE A 135 -14.67 -3.42 -6.57
C PHE A 135 -14.31 -3.07 -8.02
N ILE A 136 -15.31 -2.96 -8.91
CA ILE A 136 -15.07 -2.68 -10.34
C ILE A 136 -14.42 -1.31 -10.56
N GLN A 137 -14.90 -0.26 -9.87
CA GLN A 137 -14.28 1.07 -9.96
C GLN A 137 -12.83 1.05 -9.45
N LEU A 138 -12.58 0.31 -8.36
CA LEU A 138 -11.23 0.14 -7.82
C LEU A 138 -10.33 -0.61 -8.81
N LEU A 139 -10.79 -1.74 -9.35
CA LEU A 139 -10.05 -2.55 -10.31
C LEU A 139 -9.73 -1.75 -11.57
N ALA A 140 -10.71 -1.07 -12.15
CA ALA A 140 -10.51 -0.22 -13.32
C ALA A 140 -9.47 0.88 -13.05
N THR A 141 -9.52 1.51 -11.87
CA THR A 141 -8.52 2.51 -11.48
C THR A 141 -7.11 1.92 -11.38
N GLN A 142 -6.97 0.72 -10.80
CA GLN A 142 -5.68 0.05 -10.71
C GLN A 142 -5.18 -0.40 -12.10
N ILE A 143 -6.06 -0.85 -13.00
CA ILE A 143 -5.69 -1.18 -14.39
C ILE A 143 -5.18 0.06 -15.12
N VAL A 144 -5.83 1.22 -14.96
CA VAL A 144 -5.33 2.48 -15.53
C VAL A 144 -3.95 2.82 -14.95
N SER A 145 -3.75 2.62 -13.65
CA SER A 145 -2.42 2.76 -13.02
C SER A 145 -1.40 1.79 -13.64
N ALA A 146 -1.78 0.56 -13.95
CA ALA A 146 -0.92 -0.41 -14.61
C ALA A 146 -0.47 0.08 -15.98
N VAL A 147 -1.42 0.48 -16.82
CA VAL A 147 -1.14 1.02 -18.16
C VAL A 147 -0.25 2.26 -18.09
N TRP A 148 -0.45 3.13 -17.09
CA TRP A 148 0.41 4.30 -16.87
C TRP A 148 1.86 3.92 -16.51
N HIS A 149 2.08 2.81 -15.78
CA HIS A 149 3.44 2.30 -15.51
C HIS A 149 4.04 1.59 -16.73
N GLY A 150 3.22 0.94 -17.54
CA GLY A 150 3.60 0.25 -18.78
C GLY A 150 2.89 -1.09 -18.97
N LEU A 151 3.06 -1.68 -20.15
CA LEU A 151 2.37 -2.93 -20.54
C LEU A 151 3.12 -4.21 -20.15
N TYR A 152 4.11 -4.12 -19.26
CA TYR A 152 4.78 -5.30 -18.70
C TYR A 152 3.80 -6.13 -17.87
N ALA A 153 3.84 -7.45 -18.05
CA ALA A 153 2.94 -8.37 -17.37
C ALA A 153 3.01 -8.24 -15.84
N GLY A 154 4.21 -8.03 -15.28
CA GLY A 154 4.43 -7.82 -13.85
C GLY A 154 3.69 -6.60 -13.29
N TYR A 155 3.61 -5.50 -14.05
CA TYR A 155 2.80 -4.33 -13.66
C TYR A 155 1.31 -4.65 -13.64
N ILE A 156 0.80 -5.26 -14.72
CA ILE A 156 -0.61 -5.64 -14.81
C ILE A 156 -0.99 -6.55 -13.64
N ILE A 157 -0.18 -7.57 -13.36
CA ILE A 157 -0.38 -8.50 -12.24
C ILE A 157 -0.35 -7.76 -10.91
N PHE A 158 0.64 -6.89 -10.66
CA PHE A 158 0.74 -6.13 -9.41
C PHE A 158 -0.50 -5.28 -9.15
N PHE A 159 -0.97 -4.53 -10.15
CA PHE A 159 -2.10 -3.62 -9.99
C PHE A 159 -3.45 -4.35 -9.92
N ILE A 160 -3.60 -5.50 -10.56
CA ILE A 160 -4.76 -6.37 -10.29
C ILE A 160 -4.72 -6.88 -8.85
N HIS A 161 -3.55 -7.31 -8.37
CA HIS A 161 -3.36 -7.70 -6.97
C HIS A 161 -3.61 -6.55 -6.00
N SER A 162 -3.29 -5.30 -6.35
CA SER A 162 -3.57 -4.16 -5.48
C SER A 162 -5.05 -3.89 -5.28
N ALA A 163 -5.86 -4.07 -6.32
CA ALA A 163 -7.32 -4.02 -6.18
C ALA A 163 -7.81 -5.12 -5.22
N LEU A 164 -7.32 -6.36 -5.38
CA LEU A 164 -7.67 -7.49 -4.53
C LEU A 164 -7.24 -7.25 -3.08
N PHE A 165 -6.00 -6.84 -2.85
CA PHE A 165 -5.53 -6.70 -1.48
C PHE A 165 -6.21 -5.55 -0.74
N ILE A 166 -6.55 -4.44 -1.43
CA ILE A 166 -7.33 -3.34 -0.85
C ILE A 166 -8.74 -3.84 -0.51
N ALA A 167 -9.35 -4.63 -1.39
CA ALA A 167 -10.68 -5.19 -1.15
C ALA A 167 -10.68 -6.14 0.06
N GLY A 168 -9.71 -7.05 0.18
CA GLY A 168 -9.57 -7.93 1.33
C GLY A 168 -9.31 -7.17 2.64
N SER A 169 -8.47 -6.12 2.63
CA SER A 169 -8.25 -5.27 3.82
C SER A 169 -9.53 -4.57 4.28
N LYS A 170 -10.37 -4.13 3.33
CA LYS A 170 -11.68 -3.54 3.62
C LYS A 170 -12.65 -4.55 4.27
N VAL A 171 -12.51 -5.85 4.03
CA VAL A 171 -13.30 -6.88 4.74
C VAL A 171 -12.91 -6.95 6.21
N ILE A 172 -11.62 -7.07 6.52
CA ILE A 172 -11.12 -7.10 7.91
C ILE A 172 -11.55 -5.84 8.66
N TYR A 173 -11.44 -4.68 8.01
CA TYR A 173 -11.91 -3.41 8.57
C TYR A 173 -13.42 -3.42 8.89
N ARG A 174 -14.26 -3.95 8.00
CA ARG A 174 -15.71 -4.05 8.23
C ARG A 174 -16.04 -4.99 9.39
N TRP A 175 -15.35 -6.13 9.50
CA TRP A 175 -15.49 -7.02 10.65
C TRP A 175 -15.09 -6.32 11.95
N ARG A 176 -14.02 -5.52 11.94
CA ARG A 176 -13.63 -4.72 13.10
C ARG A 176 -14.71 -3.73 13.51
N GLN A 177 -15.32 -3.04 12.54
CA GLN A 177 -16.38 -2.06 12.78
C GLN A 177 -17.70 -2.69 13.25
N ALA A 178 -17.89 -3.99 13.01
CA ALA A 178 -19.07 -4.73 13.46
C ALA A 178 -18.99 -5.14 14.94
N LEU A 179 -17.77 -5.17 15.51
CA LEU A 179 -17.59 -5.44 16.93
C LEU A 179 -18.02 -4.23 17.77
N SER A 180 -18.65 -4.51 18.91
CA SER A 180 -18.94 -3.51 19.94
C SER A 180 -17.69 -2.70 20.33
N GLU A 181 -17.88 -1.44 20.70
CA GLU A 181 -16.84 -0.59 21.31
C GLU A 181 -16.17 -1.28 22.52
N THR A 182 -16.95 -2.06 23.29
CA THR A 182 -16.48 -2.78 24.48
C THR A 182 -15.65 -4.03 24.16
N ALA A 183 -15.69 -4.54 22.92
CA ALA A 183 -14.92 -5.70 22.48
C ALA A 183 -13.47 -5.30 22.13
N VAL A 184 -12.76 -4.68 23.08
CA VAL A 184 -11.43 -4.06 22.89
C VAL A 184 -10.41 -5.06 22.34
N LEU A 185 -10.36 -6.28 22.93
CA LEU A 185 -9.41 -7.31 22.50
C LEU A 185 -9.66 -7.74 21.05
N GLY A 186 -10.92 -8.01 20.68
CA GLY A 186 -11.29 -8.38 19.31
C GLY A 186 -10.97 -7.28 18.29
N ARG A 187 -11.24 -6.01 18.63
CA ARG A 187 -10.89 -4.87 17.78
C ARG A 187 -9.37 -4.72 17.59
N LYS A 188 -8.58 -4.94 18.65
CA LYS A 188 -7.10 -4.93 18.59
C LYS A 188 -6.58 -6.09 17.74
N MET A 189 -7.10 -7.31 17.92
CA MET A 189 -6.73 -8.48 17.13
C MET A 189 -7.01 -8.31 15.63
N LEU A 190 -8.18 -7.79 15.27
CA LEU A 190 -8.50 -7.51 13.86
C LEU A 190 -7.66 -6.37 13.27
N THR A 191 -7.28 -5.38 14.08
CA THR A 191 -6.35 -4.33 13.64
C THR A 191 -4.96 -4.91 13.37
N LEU A 192 -4.43 -5.72 14.29
CA LEU A 192 -3.15 -6.42 14.12
C LEU A 192 -3.18 -7.36 12.90
N THR A 193 -4.27 -8.10 12.73
CA THR A 193 -4.49 -8.97 11.57
C THR A 193 -4.42 -8.16 10.27
N ASN A 194 -5.04 -6.97 10.24
CA ASN A 194 -5.02 -6.12 9.05
C ASN A 194 -3.64 -5.52 8.78
N VAL A 195 -2.85 -5.20 9.82
CA VAL A 195 -1.44 -4.77 9.70
C VAL A 195 -0.61 -5.90 9.08
N ILE A 196 -0.67 -7.11 9.65
CA ILE A 196 0.06 -8.29 9.15
C ILE A 196 -0.34 -8.61 7.72
N TYR A 197 -1.65 -8.61 7.43
CA TYR A 197 -2.20 -8.80 6.10
C TYR A 197 -1.65 -7.76 5.11
N THR A 198 -1.65 -6.48 5.49
CA THR A 198 -1.18 -5.38 4.63
C THR A 198 0.31 -5.53 4.32
N ALA A 199 1.12 -5.87 5.32
CA ALA A 199 2.55 -6.10 5.15
C ALA A 199 2.81 -7.31 4.23
N LEU A 200 2.10 -8.42 4.43
CA LEU A 200 2.22 -9.61 3.59
C LEU A 200 1.89 -9.31 2.12
N VAL A 201 0.70 -8.78 1.85
CA VAL A 201 0.19 -8.62 0.48
C VAL A 201 0.92 -7.53 -0.30
N LEU A 202 1.35 -6.45 0.36
CA LEU A 202 2.14 -5.41 -0.30
C LEU A 202 3.49 -5.96 -0.77
N ASN A 203 4.21 -6.64 0.12
CA ASN A 203 5.55 -7.12 -0.21
C ASN A 203 5.51 -8.32 -1.16
N TYR A 204 4.52 -9.20 -1.04
CA TYR A 204 4.30 -10.27 -2.03
C TYR A 204 3.98 -9.69 -3.41
N ALA A 205 2.98 -8.81 -3.50
CA ALA A 205 2.52 -8.30 -4.79
C ALA A 205 3.64 -7.53 -5.49
N CYS A 206 4.41 -6.72 -4.76
CA CYS A 206 5.43 -5.86 -5.36
C CYS A 206 6.55 -6.62 -6.08
N ILE A 207 6.75 -7.93 -5.82
CA ILE A 207 7.74 -8.72 -6.56
C ILE A 207 7.43 -8.70 -8.07
N GLY A 208 6.16 -8.83 -8.47
CA GLY A 208 5.76 -8.74 -9.87
C GLY A 208 6.08 -7.37 -10.49
N PHE A 209 5.88 -6.30 -9.72
CA PHE A 209 6.25 -4.94 -10.12
C PHE A 209 7.77 -4.77 -10.32
N LEU A 210 8.58 -5.53 -9.57
CA LEU A 210 10.03 -5.42 -9.60
C LEU A 210 10.69 -6.26 -10.70
N VAL A 211 10.17 -7.46 -10.97
CA VAL A 211 10.74 -8.38 -11.97
C VAL A 211 10.19 -8.13 -13.39
N LEU A 212 9.01 -7.53 -13.52
CA LEU A 212 8.35 -7.15 -14.79
C LEU A 212 7.91 -8.30 -15.72
N SER A 213 8.70 -9.37 -15.83
CA SER A 213 8.42 -10.53 -16.67
C SER A 213 7.28 -11.39 -16.13
N LEU A 214 6.43 -11.90 -17.03
CA LEU A 214 5.34 -12.83 -16.68
C LEU A 214 5.89 -14.10 -16.02
N HIS A 215 6.88 -14.72 -16.68
CA HIS A 215 7.46 -15.98 -16.23
C HIS A 215 8.08 -15.84 -14.84
N GLU A 216 8.87 -14.79 -14.64
CA GLU A 216 9.55 -14.52 -13.37
C GLU A 216 8.58 -14.16 -12.25
N THR A 217 7.52 -13.41 -12.57
CA THR A 217 6.45 -13.10 -11.62
C THR A 217 5.75 -14.38 -11.17
N LEU A 218 5.34 -15.23 -12.11
CA LEU A 218 4.66 -16.50 -11.80
C LEU A 218 5.55 -17.46 -11.03
N ALA A 219 6.83 -17.60 -11.41
CA ALA A 219 7.80 -18.44 -10.71
C ALA A 219 8.03 -17.97 -9.26
N SER A 220 8.16 -16.65 -9.06
CA SER A 220 8.28 -16.07 -7.72
C SER A 220 7.01 -16.28 -6.91
N TYR A 221 5.83 -16.14 -7.51
CA TYR A 221 4.57 -16.32 -6.81
C TYR A 221 4.30 -17.79 -6.46
N SER A 222 4.66 -18.72 -7.35
CA SER A 222 4.51 -20.16 -7.12
C SER A 222 5.45 -20.68 -6.04
N SER A 223 6.65 -20.09 -5.89
CA SER A 223 7.62 -20.52 -4.87
C SER A 223 7.11 -20.34 -3.44
N VAL A 224 6.11 -19.48 -3.24
CA VAL A 224 5.41 -19.27 -1.97
C VAL A 224 3.91 -19.62 -2.10
N HIS A 225 3.59 -20.58 -2.96
CA HIS A 225 2.26 -21.18 -3.12
C HIS A 225 1.13 -20.15 -3.31
N TYR A 226 1.41 -19.04 -3.99
CA TYR A 226 0.44 -17.99 -4.25
C TYR A 226 -0.21 -17.38 -2.99
N VAL A 227 0.46 -17.43 -1.83
CA VAL A 227 -0.14 -17.03 -0.55
C VAL A 227 -0.71 -15.60 -0.57
N GLY A 228 -0.01 -14.64 -1.17
CA GLY A 228 -0.48 -13.26 -1.26
C GLY A 228 -1.56 -13.01 -2.32
N THR A 229 -1.87 -14.01 -3.17
CA THR A 229 -3.06 -14.00 -4.05
C THR A 229 -4.24 -14.67 -3.36
N LEU A 230 -4.02 -15.86 -2.78
CA LEU A 230 -5.06 -16.68 -2.18
C LEU A 230 -5.66 -16.02 -0.93
N VAL A 231 -4.85 -15.44 -0.06
CA VAL A 231 -5.32 -14.81 1.18
C VAL A 231 -6.33 -13.67 0.91
N PRO A 232 -6.04 -12.67 0.03
CA PRO A 232 -7.04 -11.68 -0.36
C PRO A 232 -8.32 -12.27 -0.94
N VAL A 233 -8.20 -13.25 -1.85
CA VAL A 233 -9.38 -13.87 -2.51
C VAL A 233 -10.26 -14.56 -1.49
N VAL A 234 -9.68 -15.39 -0.61
CA VAL A 234 -10.41 -16.07 0.46
C VAL A 234 -11.07 -15.06 1.39
N LEU A 235 -10.39 -13.99 1.80
CA LEU A 235 -10.98 -12.96 2.64
C LEU A 235 -12.16 -12.24 1.97
N ILE A 236 -12.07 -11.95 0.67
CA ILE A 236 -13.16 -11.34 -0.09
C ILE A 236 -14.37 -12.28 -0.14
N LEU A 237 -14.14 -13.56 -0.44
CA LEU A 237 -15.20 -14.58 -0.47
C LEU A 237 -15.84 -14.75 0.92
N LEU A 238 -15.05 -14.88 1.97
CA LEU A 238 -15.53 -14.94 3.35
C LEU A 238 -16.33 -13.69 3.71
N GLY A 239 -15.89 -12.50 3.33
CA GLY A 239 -16.62 -11.25 3.57
C GLY A 239 -17.95 -11.15 2.81
N SER A 240 -18.12 -11.91 1.73
CA SER A 240 -19.37 -11.99 0.98
C SER A 240 -20.41 -12.92 1.64
N VAL A 241 -19.94 -13.98 2.31
CA VAL A 241 -20.76 -14.96 3.04
C VAL A 241 -21.02 -14.48 4.47
N LEU A 242 -19.97 -14.13 5.20
CA LEU A 242 -19.98 -13.63 6.58
C LEU A 242 -20.12 -12.11 6.59
N LYS A 243 -21.29 -11.62 6.17
CA LYS A 243 -21.60 -10.20 6.24
C LYS A 243 -21.75 -9.79 7.71
N PRO A 244 -20.95 -8.84 8.22
CA PRO A 244 -21.16 -8.34 9.56
C PRO A 244 -22.58 -7.75 9.68
N PRO A 245 -23.26 -7.91 10.83
CA PRO A 245 -24.51 -7.20 11.09
C PRO A 245 -24.27 -5.71 10.84
N ARG A 246 -25.21 -5.04 10.16
CA ARG A 246 -25.11 -3.59 9.94
C ARG A 246 -24.88 -2.93 11.30
N ALA A 247 -23.73 -2.29 11.48
CA ALA A 247 -23.51 -1.41 12.61
C ALA A 247 -24.71 -0.44 12.66
N ALA A 248 -25.47 -0.48 13.76
CA ALA A 248 -26.61 0.40 13.94
C ALA A 248 -26.11 1.83 13.71
N LYS A 249 -26.70 2.54 12.74
CA LYS A 249 -26.38 3.96 12.54
C LYS A 249 -26.55 4.62 13.91
N ALA A 250 -25.47 5.18 14.46
CA ALA A 250 -25.58 6.06 15.61
C ALA A 250 -26.66 7.09 15.25
N ARG A 251 -27.77 7.09 15.99
CA ARG A 251 -28.86 8.06 15.84
C ARG A 251 -28.19 9.43 15.86
N SER A 252 -28.28 10.18 14.77
CA SER A 252 -27.90 11.59 14.79
C SER A 252 -28.70 12.22 15.92
N LYS A 253 -28.03 12.67 16.99
CA LYS A 253 -28.63 13.61 17.92
C LYS A 253 -29.01 14.81 17.07
N LYS A 254 -30.30 14.98 16.82
CA LYS A 254 -30.84 16.27 16.42
C LYS A 254 -30.59 17.18 17.62
N GLU A 255 -29.66 18.11 17.47
CA GLU A 255 -29.61 19.28 18.33
C GLU A 255 -30.89 20.08 18.04
N HIS A 256 -31.67 20.29 19.08
CA HIS A 256 -32.81 21.20 19.14
C HIS A 256 -32.33 22.54 19.69
#